data_AF-N2ACT8-F1
#
_entry.id   AF-N2ACT8-F1
#
_cell.length_a   1.000
_cell.length_b   1.000
_cell.length_c   1.000
_cell.angle_alpha   90.00
_cell.angle_beta   90.00
_cell.angle_gamma   90.00
#
_symmetry.space_group_name_H-M   'P 1'
#
loop_
_entity.id
_entity.type
_entity.pdbx_description
1 polymer ?
#
loop_
_entity_poly.entity_id
_entity_poly.type
_entity_poly.pdbx_seq_one_letter_code
_entity_poly.pdbx_strand_id
1 'polypeptide(L)'
;MDIFEWTDRYASQAYVYKVAKINTKEEADVIIREFKEALTGRKIVLWGAGTVGHVFYHMLHELEIPVDCIVDRIGNGIAFSDGRVVLPADSAECREKLKDALIIVTVNRNIYDEVKRDILNAGADERQITCGHDMHMVAQGAYCMQKACEDGRKIEIKNCYECTNLDNTCVSLSRYLKRVNGFCDTGKGTGAVRMIGYALSNICTLKCKNCCESVPYMPLDSRRFVPWENVVKDIQKVSGACNFLTLLEFVGGEPFLHPDFSRILSKVKKIKNIGIIHVFTNGTVIPDDGLCSELANDRITVYLSNYQAVLPERFLNKIKETERKLKEYEINYFYGKKQNWMDFSQYDLVNMDSELKQVFEECFLHNCNRLQDGTLYVCAHQYAGIKLRKLEESGETIEIHNYTEQELEKKLEEMKSWEAIDACRYCTMPYKAKTVISGEQL
;
A
#
# COMPACT_ATOMS: atom_id res chain seq x y z
N MET A 1 17.10 0.04 -30.71
CA MET A 1 17.57 0.05 -29.32
C MET A 1 17.33 -1.32 -28.74
N ASP A 2 18.34 -1.94 -28.12
CA ASP A 2 18.13 -3.19 -27.38
C ASP A 2 17.65 -2.92 -25.94
N ILE A 3 17.28 -3.96 -25.21
CA ILE A 3 16.71 -3.82 -23.87
C ILE A 3 17.74 -3.38 -22.81
N PHE A 4 19.03 -3.66 -23.03
CA PHE A 4 20.10 -3.24 -22.13
C PHE A 4 20.37 -1.74 -22.32
N GLU A 5 20.41 -1.28 -23.56
CA GLU A 5 20.48 0.15 -23.91
C GLU A 5 19.26 0.92 -23.37
N TRP A 6 18.06 0.35 -23.46
CA TRP A 6 16.86 0.93 -22.83
C TRP A 6 17.01 1.04 -21.31
N THR A 7 17.49 -0.03 -20.66
CA THR A 7 17.66 -0.05 -19.20
C THR A 7 18.69 0.98 -18.75
N ASP A 8 19.82 1.08 -19.45
CA ASP A 8 20.88 2.07 -19.15
C ASP A 8 20.39 3.51 -19.34
N ARG A 9 19.63 3.76 -20.42
CA ARG A 9 19.04 5.08 -20.69
C ARG A 9 18.13 5.56 -19.58
N TYR A 10 17.34 4.65 -19.00
CA TYR A 10 16.36 4.97 -17.95
C TYR A 10 16.80 4.59 -16.53
N ALA A 11 18.07 4.18 -16.34
CA ALA A 11 18.59 3.76 -15.05
C ALA A 11 18.41 4.82 -13.95
N SER A 12 18.54 6.10 -14.30
CA SER A 12 18.31 7.23 -13.37
C SER A 12 16.87 7.34 -12.86
N GLN A 13 15.89 6.78 -13.58
CA GLN A 13 14.48 6.72 -13.18
C GLN A 13 14.18 5.45 -12.36
N ALA A 14 15.02 4.43 -12.44
CA ALA A 14 14.93 3.17 -11.71
C ALA A 14 15.76 3.22 -10.42
N TYR A 15 15.34 4.01 -9.43
CA TYR A 15 15.99 3.98 -8.11
C TYR A 15 15.15 3.16 -7.13
N VAL A 16 15.82 2.30 -6.37
CA VAL A 16 15.19 1.46 -5.35
C VAL A 16 14.42 2.36 -4.36
N TYR A 17 13.13 2.08 -4.16
CA TYR A 17 12.20 2.85 -3.33
C TYR A 17 11.92 4.31 -3.76
N LYS A 18 12.21 4.70 -5.01
CA LYS A 18 11.70 5.96 -5.58
C LYS A 18 10.89 5.69 -6.84
N VAL A 19 9.68 6.23 -6.87
CA VAL A 19 8.80 6.15 -8.05
C VAL A 19 9.50 6.84 -9.23
N ALA A 20 9.55 6.17 -10.39
CA ALA A 20 9.98 6.81 -11.63
C ALA A 20 9.16 8.09 -11.83
N LYS A 21 9.85 9.23 -11.98
CA LYS A 21 9.21 10.54 -12.09
C LYS A 21 8.80 10.82 -13.52
N ILE A 22 7.86 10.01 -14.02
CA ILE A 22 7.27 10.18 -15.34
C ILE A 22 6.06 11.09 -15.16
N ASN A 23 6.13 12.31 -15.70
CA ASN A 23 5.18 13.38 -15.34
C ASN A 23 4.18 13.68 -16.46
N THR A 24 4.49 13.34 -17.71
CA THR A 24 3.64 13.66 -18.86
C THR A 24 3.29 12.41 -19.67
N LYS A 25 2.23 12.53 -20.47
CA LYS A 25 1.82 11.47 -21.38
C LYS A 25 2.86 11.28 -22.49
N GLU A 26 3.43 12.37 -23.00
CA GLU A 26 4.40 12.34 -24.09
C GLU A 26 5.68 11.61 -23.69
N GLU A 27 6.17 11.86 -22.46
CA GLU A 27 7.31 11.12 -21.90
C GLU A 27 6.97 9.62 -21.78
N ALA A 28 5.79 9.31 -21.25
CA ALA A 28 5.33 7.93 -21.11
C ALA A 28 5.19 7.21 -22.46
N ASP A 29 4.67 7.88 -23.49
CA ASP A 29 4.49 7.33 -24.83
C ASP A 29 5.84 7.00 -25.48
N VAL A 30 6.86 7.85 -25.30
CA VAL A 30 8.22 7.58 -25.75
C VAL A 30 8.79 6.35 -25.05
N ILE A 31 8.71 6.30 -23.72
CA ILE A 31 9.24 5.18 -22.91
C ILE A 31 8.59 3.85 -23.34
N ILE A 32 7.26 3.82 -23.48
CA ILE A 32 6.52 2.61 -23.83
C ILE A 32 6.78 2.16 -25.26
N ARG A 33 6.86 3.10 -26.21
CA ARG A 33 7.23 2.76 -27.60
C ARG A 33 8.61 2.11 -27.65
N GLU A 34 9.59 2.75 -27.01
CA GLU A 34 10.96 2.28 -26.95
C GLU A 34 11.10 0.93 -26.21
N PHE A 35 10.33 0.73 -25.14
CA PHE A 35 10.26 -0.53 -24.40
C PHE A 35 9.69 -1.66 -25.26
N LYS A 36 8.61 -1.39 -26.00
CA LYS A 36 8.04 -2.34 -26.97
C LYS A 36 9.03 -2.71 -28.06
N GLU A 37 9.68 -1.73 -28.67
CA GLU A 37 10.69 -1.94 -29.71
C GLU A 37 11.85 -2.81 -29.21
N ALA A 38 12.33 -2.58 -27.99
CA ALA A 38 13.44 -3.32 -27.39
C ALA A 38 13.12 -4.80 -27.09
N LEU A 39 11.83 -5.13 -26.89
CA LEU A 39 11.35 -6.48 -26.60
C LEU A 39 10.76 -7.21 -27.83
N THR A 40 10.49 -6.50 -28.92
CA THR A 40 9.86 -7.06 -30.13
C THR A 40 10.74 -8.17 -30.74
N GLY A 41 10.13 -9.32 -31.01
CA GLY A 41 10.80 -10.47 -31.63
C GLY A 41 11.75 -11.24 -30.70
N ARG A 42 11.81 -10.89 -29.41
CA ARG A 42 12.59 -11.63 -28.40
C ARG A 42 11.76 -12.76 -27.82
N LYS A 43 12.42 -13.88 -27.55
CA LYS A 43 11.89 -14.95 -26.70
C LYS A 43 12.04 -14.52 -25.24
N ILE A 44 10.96 -14.29 -24.51
CA ILE A 44 10.99 -13.69 -23.16
C ILE A 44 10.67 -14.74 -22.11
N VAL A 45 11.58 -14.88 -21.14
CA VAL A 45 11.41 -15.71 -19.95
C VAL A 45 11.33 -14.81 -18.72
N LEU A 46 10.22 -14.87 -17.98
CA LEU A 46 10.13 -14.21 -16.67
C LEU A 46 10.63 -15.17 -15.59
N TRP A 47 11.62 -14.75 -14.81
CA TRP A 47 12.12 -15.53 -13.69
C TRP A 47 11.64 -14.93 -12.36
N GLY A 48 10.65 -15.57 -11.75
CA GLY A 48 9.91 -15.13 -10.57
C GLY A 48 8.41 -15.11 -10.86
N ALA A 49 7.64 -15.94 -10.16
CA ALA A 49 6.18 -15.93 -10.18
C ALA A 49 5.57 -15.27 -8.92
N GLY A 50 6.38 -14.49 -8.20
CA GLY A 50 5.94 -13.72 -7.04
C GLY A 50 5.15 -12.47 -7.42
N THR A 51 4.99 -11.55 -6.46
CA THR A 51 4.21 -10.31 -6.67
C THR A 51 4.73 -9.46 -7.82
N VAL A 52 6.06 -9.25 -7.92
CA VAL A 52 6.66 -8.48 -9.01
C VAL A 52 6.41 -9.17 -10.36
N GLY A 53 6.57 -10.50 -10.42
CA GLY A 53 6.27 -11.30 -11.61
C GLY A 53 4.82 -11.16 -12.08
N HIS A 54 3.85 -11.22 -11.17
CA HIS A 54 2.42 -11.00 -11.48
C HIS A 54 2.13 -9.63 -12.10
N VAL A 55 2.60 -8.56 -11.45
CA VAL A 55 2.36 -7.20 -11.94
C VAL A 55 3.07 -6.98 -13.28
N PHE A 56 4.31 -7.45 -13.41
CA PHE A 56 5.10 -7.28 -14.63
C PHE A 56 4.51 -8.08 -15.81
N TYR A 57 4.10 -9.32 -15.57
CA TYR A 57 3.42 -10.15 -16.58
C TYR A 57 2.14 -9.48 -17.09
N HIS A 58 1.30 -8.97 -16.18
CA HIS A 58 0.07 -8.29 -16.54
C HIS A 58 0.34 -7.07 -17.44
N MET A 59 1.36 -6.27 -17.09
CA MET A 59 1.78 -5.13 -17.92
C MET A 59 2.24 -5.56 -19.31
N LEU A 60 3.08 -6.61 -19.42
CA LEU A 60 3.52 -7.12 -20.72
C LEU A 60 2.35 -7.63 -21.56
N HIS A 61 1.43 -8.36 -20.93
CA HIS A 61 0.22 -8.88 -21.58
C HIS A 61 -0.66 -7.75 -22.13
N GLU A 62 -0.95 -6.70 -21.34
CA GLU A 62 -1.74 -5.56 -21.81
C GLU A 62 -0.99 -4.69 -22.85
N LEU A 63 0.34 -4.79 -22.91
CA LEU A 63 1.15 -4.20 -23.97
C LEU A 63 1.26 -5.10 -25.21
N GLU A 64 0.61 -6.27 -25.22
CA GLU A 64 0.69 -7.25 -26.30
C GLU A 64 2.13 -7.77 -26.55
N ILE A 65 2.93 -7.81 -25.49
CA ILE A 65 4.30 -8.36 -25.51
C ILE A 65 4.22 -9.82 -25.06
N PRO A 66 4.52 -10.79 -25.95
CA PRO A 66 4.40 -12.19 -25.61
C PRO A 66 5.46 -12.61 -24.60
N VAL A 67 5.04 -13.38 -23.59
CA VAL A 67 5.93 -14.07 -22.65
C VAL A 67 5.90 -15.56 -22.99
N ASP A 68 7.07 -16.14 -23.24
CA ASP A 68 7.22 -17.54 -23.66
C ASP A 68 7.07 -18.50 -22.50
N CYS A 69 7.68 -18.19 -21.35
CA CYS A 69 7.46 -18.95 -20.13
C CYS A 69 7.76 -18.12 -18.87
N ILE A 70 7.28 -18.65 -17.75
CA ILE A 70 7.48 -18.11 -16.42
C ILE A 70 8.13 -19.21 -15.59
N VAL A 71 9.21 -18.88 -14.89
CA VAL A 71 10.01 -19.82 -14.11
C VAL A 71 10.01 -19.39 -12.65
N ASP A 72 9.86 -20.32 -11.72
CA ASP A 72 10.00 -20.05 -10.28
C ASP A 72 10.67 -21.24 -9.56
N ARG A 73 11.34 -20.97 -8.43
CA ARG A 73 11.97 -22.00 -7.60
C ARG A 73 10.93 -22.96 -6.99
N ILE A 74 9.76 -22.45 -6.63
CA ILE A 74 8.76 -23.21 -5.87
C ILE A 74 7.83 -24.01 -6.80
N GLY A 75 7.83 -23.73 -8.11
CA GLY A 75 7.18 -24.55 -9.15
C GLY A 75 5.76 -25.03 -8.78
N ASN A 76 4.79 -24.11 -8.71
CA ASN A 76 3.42 -24.46 -8.26
C ASN A 76 2.35 -24.11 -9.32
N GLY A 77 2.22 -24.95 -10.35
CA GLY A 77 1.01 -25.01 -11.20
C GLY A 77 0.61 -23.73 -11.95
N ILE A 78 -0.70 -23.58 -12.21
CA ILE A 78 -1.30 -22.39 -12.83
C ILE A 78 -1.24 -21.27 -11.80
N ALA A 79 -0.42 -20.26 -12.04
CA ALA A 79 -0.31 -19.09 -11.15
C ALA A 79 -1.03 -17.86 -11.71
N PHE A 80 -1.16 -17.74 -13.03
CA PHE A 80 -1.64 -16.53 -13.69
C PHE A 80 -3.09 -16.67 -14.17
N SER A 81 -3.80 -15.54 -14.24
CA SER A 81 -5.24 -15.47 -14.56
C SER A 81 -5.61 -16.03 -15.92
N ASP A 82 -4.66 -16.17 -16.84
CA ASP A 82 -4.83 -16.73 -18.18
C ASP A 82 -4.48 -18.22 -18.28
N GLY A 83 -4.23 -18.89 -17.16
CA GLY A 83 -3.97 -20.33 -17.13
C GLY A 83 -2.52 -20.73 -17.36
N ARG A 84 -1.57 -19.79 -17.45
CA ARG A 84 -0.16 -20.12 -17.68
C ARG A 84 0.47 -20.89 -16.52
N VAL A 85 1.22 -21.92 -16.89
CA VAL A 85 1.95 -22.80 -15.99
C VAL A 85 3.31 -22.21 -15.65
N VAL A 86 3.66 -22.24 -14.37
CA VAL A 86 4.99 -21.87 -13.88
C VAL A 86 5.91 -23.09 -13.97
N LEU A 87 7.00 -22.95 -14.71
CA LEU A 87 8.01 -24.00 -14.84
C LEU A 87 8.91 -24.05 -13.59
N PRO A 88 9.19 -25.25 -13.05
CA PRO A 88 10.20 -25.41 -12.02
C PRO A 88 11.59 -25.02 -12.55
N ALA A 89 12.33 -24.21 -11.78
CA ALA A 89 13.63 -23.70 -12.16
C ALA A 89 14.67 -24.79 -12.50
N ASP A 90 14.56 -25.97 -11.89
CA ASP A 90 15.46 -27.11 -12.06
C ASP A 90 15.07 -28.07 -13.19
N SER A 91 13.92 -27.86 -13.83
CA SER A 91 13.39 -28.75 -14.87
C SER A 91 14.22 -28.74 -16.15
N ALA A 92 14.24 -29.87 -16.87
CA ALA A 92 14.87 -29.95 -18.20
C ALA A 92 14.20 -29.01 -19.21
N GLU A 93 12.88 -28.83 -19.10
CA GLU A 93 12.11 -27.90 -19.93
C GLU A 93 12.54 -26.45 -19.70
N CYS A 94 12.75 -26.04 -18.44
CA CYS A 94 13.31 -24.72 -18.12
C CYS A 94 14.62 -24.48 -18.87
N ARG A 95 15.61 -25.38 -18.76
CA ARG A 95 16.92 -25.25 -19.42
C ARG A 95 16.81 -25.09 -20.94
N GLU A 96 15.89 -25.80 -21.58
CA GLU A 96 15.64 -25.67 -23.02
C GLU A 96 15.03 -24.31 -23.37
N LYS A 97 14.11 -23.81 -22.54
CA LYS A 97 13.47 -22.50 -22.72
C LYS A 97 14.45 -21.33 -22.53
N LEU A 98 15.52 -21.48 -21.75
CA LEU A 98 16.53 -20.42 -21.55
C LEU A 98 17.43 -20.18 -22.77
N LYS A 99 17.59 -21.18 -23.65
CA LYS A 99 18.40 -21.03 -24.87
C LYS A 99 17.86 -19.90 -25.75
N ASP A 100 18.75 -18.97 -26.09
CA ASP A 100 18.50 -17.78 -26.92
C ASP A 100 17.35 -16.87 -26.44
N ALA A 101 16.95 -16.99 -25.17
CA ALA A 101 15.94 -16.14 -24.55
C ALA A 101 16.55 -14.89 -23.93
N LEU A 102 15.72 -13.86 -23.75
CA LEU A 102 15.92 -12.78 -22.81
C LEU A 102 15.28 -13.20 -21.47
N ILE A 103 16.09 -13.23 -20.41
CA ILE A 103 15.67 -13.62 -19.06
C ILE A 103 15.49 -12.36 -18.23
N ILE A 104 14.23 -12.07 -17.90
CA ILE A 104 13.86 -10.92 -17.07
C ILE A 104 13.62 -11.41 -15.65
N VAL A 105 14.50 -11.04 -14.72
CA VAL A 105 14.39 -11.46 -13.31
C VAL A 105 13.39 -10.56 -12.59
N THR A 106 12.21 -11.09 -12.26
CA THR A 106 11.07 -10.34 -11.71
C THR A 106 10.91 -10.60 -10.21
N VAL A 107 11.96 -10.27 -9.47
CA VAL A 107 12.04 -10.43 -8.02
C VAL A 107 12.29 -9.08 -7.34
N ASN A 108 12.19 -9.03 -6.01
CA ASN A 108 12.62 -7.84 -5.28
C ASN A 108 14.11 -7.56 -5.56
N ARG A 109 14.47 -6.29 -5.78
CA ARG A 109 15.85 -5.92 -6.13
C ARG A 109 16.89 -6.45 -5.13
N ASN A 110 16.55 -6.55 -3.85
CA ASN A 110 17.46 -7.01 -2.79
C ASN A 110 17.90 -8.47 -2.94
N ILE A 111 17.13 -9.30 -3.66
CA ILE A 111 17.45 -10.72 -3.90
C ILE A 111 17.87 -10.98 -5.35
N TYR A 112 18.00 -9.94 -6.19
CA TYR A 112 18.32 -10.08 -7.60
C TYR A 112 19.65 -10.81 -7.83
N ASP A 113 20.72 -10.45 -7.12
CA ASP A 113 22.05 -11.06 -7.32
C ASP A 113 22.12 -12.52 -6.85
N GLU A 114 21.27 -12.91 -5.89
CA GLU A 114 21.10 -14.31 -5.51
C GLU A 114 20.41 -15.08 -6.65
N VAL A 115 19.29 -14.57 -7.15
CA VAL A 115 18.51 -15.24 -8.20
C VAL A 115 19.29 -15.28 -9.53
N LYS A 116 20.05 -14.23 -9.85
CA LYS A 116 20.94 -14.21 -11.03
C LYS A 116 21.96 -15.34 -10.98
N ARG A 117 22.56 -15.62 -9.81
CA ARG A 117 23.50 -16.74 -9.65
C ARG A 117 22.85 -18.09 -9.92
N ASP A 118 21.61 -18.29 -9.48
CA ASP A 118 20.87 -19.52 -9.79
C ASP A 118 20.61 -19.69 -11.28
N ILE A 119 20.26 -18.61 -11.98
CA ILE A 119 20.01 -18.61 -13.42
C ILE A 119 21.29 -19.00 -14.18
N LEU A 120 22.45 -18.46 -13.78
CA LEU A 120 23.75 -18.83 -14.34
C LEU A 120 24.07 -20.31 -14.07
N ASN A 121 23.81 -20.80 -12.85
CA ASN A 121 23.98 -22.21 -12.51
C ASN A 121 23.05 -23.14 -13.31
N ALA A 122 21.89 -22.63 -13.75
CA ALA A 122 20.97 -23.36 -14.64
C ALA A 122 21.45 -23.40 -16.11
N GLY A 123 22.54 -22.71 -16.45
CA GLY A 123 23.19 -22.76 -17.76
C GLY A 123 22.88 -21.60 -18.71
N ALA A 124 22.30 -20.51 -18.22
CA ALA A 124 22.08 -19.30 -19.02
C ALA A 124 23.37 -18.47 -19.20
N ASP A 125 23.47 -17.73 -20.31
CA ASP A 125 24.51 -16.72 -20.51
C ASP A 125 24.15 -15.43 -19.75
N GLU A 126 25.11 -14.82 -19.07
CA GLU A 126 24.92 -13.58 -18.33
C GLU A 126 24.36 -12.44 -19.20
N ARG A 127 24.73 -12.41 -20.50
CA ARG A 127 24.26 -11.43 -21.48
C ARG A 127 22.78 -11.56 -21.82
N GLN A 128 22.12 -12.62 -21.36
CA GLN A 128 20.69 -12.83 -21.52
C GLN A 128 19.90 -12.28 -20.32
N ILE A 129 20.55 -11.92 -19.22
CA ILE A 129 19.88 -11.66 -17.94
C ILE A 129 19.76 -10.16 -17.71
N THR A 130 18.54 -9.69 -17.45
CA THR A 130 18.27 -8.31 -17.05
C THR A 130 17.39 -8.23 -15.80
N CYS A 131 17.48 -7.11 -15.09
CA CYS A 131 16.70 -6.88 -13.87
C CYS A 131 15.30 -6.35 -14.19
N GLY A 132 14.31 -7.24 -14.05
CA GLY A 132 12.90 -6.89 -14.23
C GLY A 132 12.38 -5.87 -13.23
N HIS A 133 12.96 -5.75 -12.04
CA HIS A 133 12.56 -4.73 -11.07
C HIS A 133 12.77 -3.30 -11.62
N ASP A 134 13.92 -3.02 -12.22
CA ASP A 134 14.24 -1.69 -12.74
C ASP A 134 13.35 -1.37 -13.95
N MET A 135 13.19 -2.36 -14.83
CA MET A 135 12.26 -2.27 -15.96
C MET A 135 10.84 -2.02 -15.49
N HIS A 136 10.38 -2.75 -14.46
CA HIS A 136 9.06 -2.60 -13.87
C HIS A 136 8.87 -1.17 -13.37
N MET A 137 9.81 -0.63 -12.61
CA MET A 137 9.71 0.71 -12.03
C MET A 137 9.49 1.80 -13.08
N VAL A 138 10.15 1.69 -14.24
CA VAL A 138 10.05 2.67 -15.33
C VAL A 138 8.88 2.37 -16.25
N ALA A 139 8.80 1.17 -16.83
CA ALA A 139 7.77 0.80 -17.79
C ALA A 139 6.38 0.78 -17.15
N GLN A 140 6.23 0.28 -15.92
CA GLN A 140 4.94 0.35 -15.21
C GLN A 140 4.56 1.80 -14.93
N GLY A 141 5.51 2.63 -14.51
CA GLY A 141 5.27 4.06 -14.26
C GLY A 141 4.74 4.77 -15.50
N ALA A 142 5.38 4.53 -16.65
CA ALA A 142 4.98 5.07 -17.95
C ALA A 142 3.60 4.55 -18.36
N TYR A 143 3.40 3.24 -18.29
CA TYR A 143 2.14 2.62 -18.68
C TYR A 143 0.97 3.09 -17.80
N CYS A 144 1.19 3.22 -16.50
CA CYS A 144 0.23 3.84 -15.57
C CYS A 144 -0.03 5.30 -15.93
N MET A 145 0.97 6.07 -16.36
CA MET A 145 0.78 7.46 -16.79
C MET A 145 -0.08 7.56 -18.05
N GLN A 146 0.11 6.67 -19.04
CA GLN A 146 -0.80 6.57 -20.19
C GLN A 146 -2.24 6.30 -19.73
N LYS A 147 -2.43 5.28 -18.87
CA LYS A 147 -3.74 4.94 -18.29
C LYS A 147 -4.37 6.11 -17.53
N ALA A 148 -3.55 6.89 -16.81
CA ALA A 148 -3.99 8.06 -16.06
C ALA A 148 -4.40 9.25 -16.94
N CYS A 149 -3.94 9.31 -18.19
CA CYS A 149 -4.22 10.41 -19.12
C CYS A 149 -5.29 10.09 -20.16
N GLU A 150 -5.58 8.81 -20.43
CA GLU A 150 -6.52 8.38 -21.47
C GLU A 150 -7.88 7.97 -20.91
N ASP A 151 -8.94 8.66 -21.34
CA ASP A 151 -10.31 8.34 -20.94
C ASP A 151 -10.68 6.89 -21.27
N GLY A 152 -11.46 6.26 -20.40
CA GLY A 152 -11.84 4.85 -20.53
C GLY A 152 -10.80 3.84 -20.04
N ARG A 153 -9.54 4.23 -19.84
CA ARG A 153 -8.51 3.32 -19.26
C ARG A 153 -8.50 3.39 -17.73
N LYS A 154 -8.35 2.23 -17.09
CA LYS A 154 -8.34 2.09 -15.63
C LYS A 154 -6.98 1.64 -15.10
N ILE A 155 -6.59 2.18 -13.94
CA ILE A 155 -5.53 1.62 -13.11
C ILE A 155 -6.21 0.74 -12.07
N GLU A 156 -5.78 -0.52 -11.98
CA GLU A 156 -6.24 -1.42 -10.93
C GLU A 156 -5.60 -1.04 -9.60
N ILE A 157 -6.39 -0.49 -8.68
CA ILE A 157 -5.89 0.01 -7.39
C ILE A 157 -5.29 -1.12 -6.54
N LYS A 158 -5.80 -2.35 -6.67
CA LYS A 158 -5.21 -3.53 -6.03
C LYS A 158 -3.73 -3.68 -6.41
N ASN A 159 -3.38 -3.48 -7.68
CA ASN A 159 -2.00 -3.60 -8.15
C ASN A 159 -1.14 -2.43 -7.66
N CYS A 160 -1.74 -1.26 -7.36
CA CYS A 160 -1.01 -0.15 -6.74
C CYS A 160 -0.55 -0.49 -5.32
N TYR A 161 -1.32 -1.29 -4.58
CA TYR A 161 -0.89 -1.78 -3.26
C TYR A 161 0.25 -2.80 -3.36
N GLU A 162 0.26 -3.58 -4.44
CA GLU A 162 1.29 -4.60 -4.71
C GLU A 162 2.55 -4.03 -5.35
N CYS A 163 2.42 -2.90 -6.03
CA CYS A 163 3.53 -2.12 -6.55
C CYS A 163 4.34 -1.61 -5.36
N THR A 164 5.65 -1.84 -5.36
CA THR A 164 6.60 -1.52 -4.29
C THR A 164 6.75 -0.02 -3.97
N ASN A 165 5.85 0.83 -4.48
CA ASN A 165 5.83 2.29 -4.45
C ASN A 165 4.78 2.85 -3.47
N LEU A 166 4.71 2.28 -2.27
CA LEU A 166 3.64 2.48 -1.29
C LEU A 166 3.68 3.81 -0.50
N ASP A 167 4.29 4.87 -1.01
CA ASP A 167 4.37 6.13 -0.27
C ASP A 167 3.22 7.11 -0.56
N ASN A 168 2.18 6.68 -1.28
CA ASN A 168 1.08 7.54 -1.74
C ASN A 168 1.55 8.76 -2.56
N THR A 169 2.79 8.69 -3.07
CA THR A 169 3.46 9.77 -3.81
C THR A 169 3.44 9.59 -5.32
N CYS A 170 2.95 8.44 -5.81
CA CYS A 170 2.91 8.11 -7.23
C CYS A 170 2.10 9.13 -8.03
N VAL A 171 2.78 9.81 -8.97
CA VAL A 171 2.19 10.88 -9.81
C VAL A 171 1.11 10.30 -10.73
N SER A 172 1.38 9.16 -11.38
CA SER A 172 0.40 8.48 -12.25
C SER A 172 -0.87 8.11 -11.50
N LEU A 173 -0.74 7.57 -10.28
CA LEU A 173 -1.89 7.25 -9.43
C LEU A 173 -2.66 8.51 -9.01
N SER A 174 -1.96 9.55 -8.54
CA SER A 174 -2.61 10.81 -8.17
C SER A 174 -3.38 11.41 -9.34
N ARG A 175 -2.77 11.47 -10.53
CA ARG A 175 -3.42 11.97 -11.75
C ARG A 175 -4.64 11.14 -12.13
N TYR A 176 -4.53 9.82 -12.10
CA TYR A 176 -5.64 8.91 -12.36
C TYR A 176 -6.81 9.15 -11.39
N LEU A 177 -6.52 9.19 -10.08
CA LEU A 177 -7.53 9.37 -9.04
C LEU A 177 -8.23 10.73 -9.17
N LYS A 178 -7.49 11.81 -9.43
CA LYS A 178 -8.07 13.13 -9.69
C LYS A 178 -9.04 13.09 -10.88
N ARG A 179 -8.62 12.49 -12.00
CA ARG A 179 -9.45 12.36 -13.21
C ARG A 179 -10.72 11.55 -12.96
N VAL A 180 -10.60 10.32 -12.43
CA VAL A 180 -11.79 9.45 -12.23
C VAL A 180 -12.73 9.98 -11.16
N ASN A 181 -12.24 10.85 -10.27
CA ASN A 181 -13.07 11.54 -9.31
C ASN A 181 -13.73 12.80 -9.86
N GLY A 182 -13.29 13.32 -11.01
CA GLY A 182 -13.70 14.63 -11.52
C GLY A 182 -13.18 15.77 -10.64
N PHE A 183 -11.98 15.61 -10.07
CA PHE A 183 -11.30 16.64 -9.30
C PHE A 183 -10.30 17.38 -10.19
N CYS A 184 -10.40 18.72 -10.18
CA CYS A 184 -9.45 19.61 -10.79
C CYS A 184 -8.66 20.32 -9.69
N ASP A 185 -7.34 20.43 -9.86
CA ASP A 185 -6.50 21.19 -8.95
C ASP A 185 -7.01 22.64 -8.83
N THR A 186 -7.27 23.08 -7.60
CA THR A 186 -7.78 24.42 -7.32
C THR A 186 -6.68 25.42 -6.99
N GLY A 187 -5.43 24.95 -6.86
CA GLY A 187 -4.30 25.72 -6.35
C GLY A 187 -4.38 26.04 -4.85
N LYS A 188 -5.33 25.44 -4.13
CA LYS A 188 -5.51 25.58 -2.67
C LYS A 188 -5.19 24.28 -1.94
N GLY A 189 -4.85 24.39 -0.67
CA GLY A 189 -4.56 23.25 0.20
C GLY A 189 -3.16 22.69 -0.01
N THR A 190 -2.64 22.02 1.01
CA THR A 190 -1.27 21.50 0.99
C THR A 190 -1.15 20.16 0.25
N GLY A 191 0.00 19.91 -0.36
CA GLY A 191 0.40 18.61 -0.90
C GLY A 191 1.24 17.75 0.07
N ALA A 192 1.50 18.24 1.29
CA ALA A 192 2.37 17.61 2.27
C ALA A 192 1.72 16.39 2.96
N VAL A 193 0.40 16.45 3.20
CA VAL A 193 -0.37 15.34 3.76
C VAL A 193 -1.15 14.67 2.64
N ARG A 194 -0.77 13.42 2.35
CA ARG A 194 -1.37 12.60 1.27
C ARG A 194 -2.14 11.40 1.79
N MET A 195 -2.01 11.10 3.08
CA MET A 195 -2.59 9.94 3.72
C MET A 195 -3.01 10.28 5.14
N ILE A 196 -4.20 9.84 5.54
CA ILE A 196 -4.62 9.79 6.94
C ILE A 196 -5.34 8.48 7.20
N GLY A 197 -5.17 7.92 8.41
CA GLY A 197 -6.01 6.84 8.93
C GLY A 197 -6.99 7.37 9.96
N TYR A 198 -8.28 7.14 9.75
CA TYR A 198 -9.32 7.49 10.71
C TYR A 198 -9.59 6.31 11.65
N ALA A 199 -9.38 6.50 12.95
CA ALA A 199 -9.69 5.47 13.95
C ALA A 199 -11.18 5.54 14.31
N LEU A 200 -11.98 4.64 13.73
CA LEU A 200 -13.46 4.63 13.84
C LEU A 200 -13.98 4.27 15.22
N SER A 201 -13.20 3.48 15.97
CA SER A 201 -13.54 2.98 17.28
C SER A 201 -12.32 2.36 17.93
N ASN A 202 -12.48 1.99 19.19
CA ASN A 202 -11.62 1.08 19.94
C ASN A 202 -12.41 -0.18 20.37
N ILE A 203 -13.27 -0.68 19.47
CA ILE A 203 -14.06 -1.89 19.66
C ILE A 203 -13.67 -2.90 18.57
N CYS A 204 -13.20 -4.07 18.98
CA CYS A 204 -12.77 -5.13 18.07
C CYS A 204 -13.23 -6.49 18.57
N THR A 205 -13.49 -7.40 17.63
CA THR A 205 -13.78 -8.81 17.90
C THR A 205 -12.56 -9.60 18.35
N LEU A 206 -11.36 -9.11 18.03
CA LEU A 206 -10.08 -9.72 18.39
C LEU A 206 -9.37 -8.91 19.49
N LYS A 207 -8.51 -9.60 20.24
CA LYS A 207 -7.68 -9.04 21.30
C LYS A 207 -6.20 -9.21 20.97
N CYS A 208 -5.77 -8.70 19.82
CA CYS A 208 -4.40 -8.89 19.34
C CYS A 208 -3.38 -8.26 20.31
N LYS A 209 -2.45 -9.06 20.82
CA LYS A 209 -1.41 -8.67 21.79
C LYS A 209 -0.56 -7.49 21.31
N ASN A 210 -0.17 -7.47 20.05
CA ASN A 210 0.61 -6.38 19.43
C ASN A 210 -0.24 -5.54 18.45
N CYS A 211 -1.49 -5.24 18.83
CA CYS A 211 -2.38 -4.41 18.01
C CYS A 211 -1.78 -3.02 17.72
N CYS A 212 -1.73 -2.63 16.43
CA CYS A 212 -1.25 -1.32 15.96
C CYS A 212 -1.93 -0.14 16.66
N GLU A 213 -3.23 -0.29 16.94
CA GLU A 213 -4.07 0.76 17.54
C GLU A 213 -4.28 0.52 19.05
N SER A 214 -3.58 -0.46 19.64
CA SER A 214 -3.67 -0.85 21.06
C SER A 214 -5.09 -1.08 21.60
N VAL A 215 -6.04 -1.40 20.74
CA VAL A 215 -7.48 -1.56 21.07
C VAL A 215 -7.73 -2.43 22.29
N PRO A 216 -7.07 -3.60 22.47
CA PRO A 216 -7.37 -4.47 23.61
C PRO A 216 -7.02 -3.85 24.98
N TYR A 217 -6.09 -2.91 24.99
CA TYR A 217 -5.58 -2.23 26.18
C TYR A 217 -6.26 -0.89 26.46
N MET A 218 -7.11 -0.41 25.54
CA MET A 218 -7.81 0.87 25.71
C MET A 218 -8.69 0.86 26.97
N PRO A 219 -8.68 1.96 27.76
CA PRO A 219 -9.52 2.10 28.95
C PRO A 219 -10.99 1.79 28.68
N LEU A 220 -11.66 1.07 29.59
CA LEU A 220 -13.05 0.62 29.39
C LEU A 220 -14.02 1.77 29.18
N ASP A 221 -13.82 2.88 29.90
CA ASP A 221 -14.59 4.13 29.80
C ASP A 221 -14.41 4.84 28.45
N SER A 222 -13.31 4.56 27.74
CA SER A 222 -13.07 5.11 26.41
C SER A 222 -13.73 4.30 25.28
N ARG A 223 -14.28 3.10 25.57
CA ARG A 223 -14.75 2.18 24.52
C ARG A 223 -16.02 2.66 23.84
N ARG A 224 -15.91 3.07 22.58
CA ARG A 224 -17.06 3.51 21.77
C ARG A 224 -16.78 3.47 20.26
N PHE A 225 -17.86 3.57 19.50
CA PHE A 225 -17.83 4.00 18.10
C PHE A 225 -17.82 5.54 18.05
N VAL A 226 -17.05 6.12 17.13
CA VAL A 226 -17.08 7.57 16.88
C VAL A 226 -18.39 7.91 16.15
N PRO A 227 -19.19 8.89 16.60
CA PRO A 227 -20.42 9.27 15.90
C PRO A 227 -20.15 9.58 14.42
N TRP A 228 -20.98 9.05 13.51
CA TRP A 228 -20.72 9.15 12.06
C TRP A 228 -20.64 10.62 11.59
N GLU A 229 -21.37 11.53 12.24
CA GLU A 229 -21.30 12.97 11.99
C GLU A 229 -19.90 13.51 12.21
N ASN A 230 -19.26 13.11 13.32
CA ASN A 230 -17.90 13.53 13.66
C ASN A 230 -16.91 12.95 12.65
N VAL A 231 -17.04 11.67 12.30
CA VAL A 231 -16.17 11.03 11.29
C VAL A 231 -16.20 11.80 9.98
N VAL A 232 -17.39 12.10 9.47
CA VAL A 232 -17.56 12.82 8.20
C VAL A 232 -17.05 14.26 8.32
N LYS A 233 -17.36 14.96 9.42
CA LYS A 233 -16.94 16.34 9.67
C LYS A 233 -15.42 16.47 9.74
N ASP A 234 -14.76 15.56 10.44
CA ASP A 234 -13.30 15.54 10.61
C ASP A 234 -12.60 15.29 9.27
N ILE A 235 -13.06 14.29 8.53
CA ILE A 235 -12.52 13.96 7.19
C ILE A 235 -12.71 15.13 6.23
N GLN A 236 -13.89 15.76 6.22
CA GLN A 236 -14.15 16.96 5.42
C GLN A 236 -13.20 18.10 5.80
N LYS A 237 -12.98 18.32 7.11
CA LYS A 237 -12.10 19.38 7.59
C LYS A 237 -10.63 19.19 7.17
N VAL A 238 -10.07 18.00 7.37
CA VAL A 238 -8.68 17.73 6.96
C VAL A 238 -8.55 17.72 5.45
N SER A 239 -9.47 17.04 4.74
CA SER A 239 -9.44 17.02 3.28
C SER A 239 -9.57 18.42 2.68
N GLY A 240 -10.38 19.32 3.25
CA GLY A 240 -10.48 20.72 2.78
C GLY A 240 -9.18 21.52 2.91
N ALA A 241 -8.29 21.16 3.84
CA ALA A 241 -6.96 21.77 3.98
C ALA A 241 -5.88 21.10 3.11
N CYS A 242 -6.19 19.95 2.49
CA CYS A 242 -5.32 19.26 1.53
C CYS A 242 -5.72 19.66 0.10
N ASN A 243 -4.74 19.79 -0.79
CA ASN A 243 -5.06 19.87 -2.22
C ASN A 243 -5.73 18.55 -2.66
N PHE A 244 -5.06 17.43 -2.41
CA PHE A 244 -5.58 16.11 -2.72
C PHE A 244 -5.07 15.07 -1.72
N LEU A 245 -6.00 14.44 -1.00
CA LEU A 245 -5.72 13.34 -0.08
C LEU A 245 -5.73 12.03 -0.86
N THR A 246 -4.56 11.52 -1.24
CA THR A 246 -4.41 10.30 -2.04
C THR A 246 -5.08 9.08 -1.39
N LEU A 247 -4.92 8.92 -0.07
CA LEU A 247 -5.37 7.74 0.66
C LEU A 247 -6.06 8.13 1.97
N LEU A 248 -7.28 7.64 2.16
CA LEU A 248 -7.97 7.65 3.45
C LEU A 248 -8.11 6.20 3.93
N GLU A 249 -7.58 5.89 5.10
CA GLU A 249 -7.76 4.58 5.72
C GLU A 249 -8.84 4.63 6.81
N PHE A 250 -9.61 3.55 6.92
CA PHE A 250 -10.45 3.29 8.08
C PHE A 250 -9.81 2.18 8.92
N VAL A 251 -9.41 2.56 10.14
CA VAL A 251 -8.64 1.75 11.10
C VAL A 251 -9.24 1.87 12.51
N GLY A 252 -8.48 1.46 13.54
CA GLY A 252 -8.89 1.47 14.94
C GLY A 252 -9.26 0.07 15.41
N GLY A 253 -10.52 -0.11 15.78
CA GLY A 253 -11.15 -1.40 16.06
C GLY A 253 -11.42 -2.23 14.81
N GLU A 254 -12.53 -2.97 14.81
CA GLU A 254 -13.04 -3.66 13.62
C GLU A 254 -14.05 -2.76 12.90
N PRO A 255 -13.73 -2.18 11.72
CA PRO A 255 -14.64 -1.25 11.04
C PRO A 255 -16.02 -1.83 10.75
N PHE A 256 -16.11 -3.13 10.44
CA PHE A 256 -17.40 -3.78 10.15
C PHE A 256 -18.31 -3.93 11.37
N LEU A 257 -17.84 -3.65 12.59
CA LEU A 257 -18.71 -3.52 13.77
C LEU A 257 -19.41 -2.16 13.89
N HIS A 258 -18.94 -1.14 13.17
CA HIS A 258 -19.46 0.22 13.35
C HIS A 258 -20.87 0.34 12.75
N PRO A 259 -21.90 0.67 13.56
CA PRO A 259 -23.30 0.56 13.14
C PRO A 259 -23.65 1.48 11.95
N ASP A 260 -23.02 2.65 11.88
CA ASP A 260 -23.23 3.61 10.78
C ASP A 260 -22.14 3.56 9.70
N PHE A 261 -21.36 2.48 9.56
CA PHE A 261 -20.23 2.48 8.62
C PHE A 261 -20.67 2.64 7.15
N SER A 262 -21.77 1.99 6.76
CA SER A 262 -22.41 2.19 5.45
C SER A 262 -22.73 3.68 5.21
N ARG A 263 -23.29 4.36 6.22
CA ARG A 263 -23.59 5.79 6.15
C ARG A 263 -22.33 6.65 6.02
N ILE A 264 -21.27 6.34 6.76
CA ILE A 264 -19.97 7.02 6.67
C ILE A 264 -19.43 6.92 5.24
N LEU A 265 -19.34 5.70 4.68
CA LEU A 265 -18.84 5.47 3.32
C LEU A 265 -19.67 6.22 2.27
N SER A 266 -21.00 6.21 2.40
CA SER A 266 -21.91 6.90 1.47
C SER A 266 -21.68 8.42 1.38
N LYS A 267 -21.14 9.02 2.45
CA LYS A 267 -20.81 10.45 2.52
C LYS A 267 -19.38 10.69 2.06
N VAL A 268 -18.42 9.93 2.57
CA VAL A 268 -16.99 10.11 2.30
C VAL A 268 -16.65 9.86 0.83
N LYS A 269 -17.27 8.86 0.18
CA LYS A 269 -17.04 8.58 -1.26
C LYS A 269 -17.45 9.72 -2.19
N LYS A 270 -18.25 10.68 -1.71
CA LYS A 270 -18.68 11.87 -2.46
C LYS A 270 -17.67 13.02 -2.39
N ILE A 271 -16.69 12.94 -1.48
CA ILE A 271 -15.65 13.96 -1.34
C ILE A 271 -14.65 13.80 -2.49
N LYS A 272 -14.55 14.84 -3.32
CA LYS A 272 -13.89 14.78 -4.64
C LYS A 272 -12.37 14.79 -4.57
N ASN A 273 -11.81 15.46 -3.57
CA ASN A 273 -10.37 15.57 -3.36
C ASN A 273 -9.79 14.46 -2.46
N ILE A 274 -10.56 13.41 -2.18
CA ILE A 274 -10.06 12.17 -1.61
C ILE A 274 -9.88 11.18 -2.76
N GLY A 275 -8.77 10.44 -2.80
CA GLY A 275 -8.47 9.43 -3.80
C GLY A 275 -9.07 8.07 -3.44
N ILE A 276 -8.23 7.20 -2.89
CA ILE A 276 -8.57 5.84 -2.47
C ILE A 276 -9.12 5.88 -1.04
N ILE A 277 -10.13 5.05 -0.79
CA ILE A 277 -10.61 4.73 0.55
C ILE A 277 -10.23 3.29 0.84
N HIS A 278 -9.51 3.05 1.92
CA HIS A 278 -8.96 1.74 2.25
C HIS A 278 -9.48 1.29 3.61
N VAL A 279 -10.12 0.13 3.66
CA VAL A 279 -10.74 -0.39 4.89
C VAL A 279 -9.91 -1.55 5.42
N PHE A 280 -9.34 -1.39 6.61
CA PHE A 280 -8.61 -2.46 7.29
C PHE A 280 -9.55 -3.26 8.18
N THR A 281 -9.71 -4.54 7.88
CA THR A 281 -10.56 -5.44 8.67
C THR A 281 -9.80 -6.71 9.03
N ASN A 282 -10.14 -7.30 10.17
CA ASN A 282 -9.69 -8.62 10.54
C ASN A 282 -10.55 -9.74 9.90
N GLY A 283 -11.65 -9.37 9.23
CA GLY A 283 -12.53 -10.27 8.50
C GLY A 283 -13.47 -11.12 9.35
N THR A 284 -13.46 -10.99 10.67
CA THR A 284 -14.28 -11.82 11.57
C THR A 284 -15.71 -11.31 11.76
N VAL A 285 -16.08 -10.23 11.08
CA VAL A 285 -17.44 -9.69 11.02
C VAL A 285 -17.84 -9.67 9.56
N ILE A 286 -18.97 -10.30 9.25
CA ILE A 286 -19.47 -10.36 7.88
C ILE A 286 -20.25 -9.06 7.64
N PRO A 287 -19.85 -8.22 6.67
CA PRO A 287 -20.58 -6.99 6.36
C PRO A 287 -22.01 -7.31 5.92
N ASP A 288 -22.98 -6.46 6.24
CA ASP A 288 -24.34 -6.60 5.69
C ASP A 288 -24.40 -6.13 4.22
N ASP A 289 -25.55 -6.36 3.57
CA ASP A 289 -25.73 -6.08 2.14
C ASP A 289 -25.67 -4.57 1.84
N GLY A 290 -26.10 -3.74 2.80
CA GLY A 290 -26.04 -2.29 2.69
C GLY A 290 -24.61 -1.78 2.74
N LEU A 291 -23.77 -2.34 3.61
CA LEU A 291 -22.35 -2.05 3.66
C LEU A 291 -21.62 -2.60 2.43
N CYS A 292 -21.93 -3.82 1.98
CA CYS A 292 -21.35 -4.39 0.76
C CYS A 292 -21.65 -3.52 -0.47
N SER A 293 -22.87 -3.02 -0.61
CA SER A 293 -23.25 -2.10 -1.70
C SER A 293 -22.45 -0.79 -1.66
N GLU A 294 -22.09 -0.31 -0.47
CA GLU A 294 -21.24 0.87 -0.32
C GLU A 294 -19.77 0.59 -0.63
N LEU A 295 -19.27 -0.59 -0.24
CA LEU A 295 -17.90 -1.07 -0.49
C LEU A 295 -17.65 -1.40 -1.97
N ALA A 296 -18.69 -1.77 -2.73
CA ALA A 296 -18.64 -2.05 -4.17
C ALA A 296 -18.44 -0.76 -4.98
N ASN A 297 -17.23 -0.20 -4.88
CA ASN A 297 -16.83 1.04 -5.54
C ASN A 297 -15.37 0.92 -6.02
N ASP A 298 -15.09 1.36 -7.24
CA ASP A 298 -13.74 1.33 -7.82
C ASP A 298 -12.68 2.01 -6.93
N ARG A 299 -13.06 3.00 -6.11
CA ARG A 299 -12.14 3.73 -5.21
C ARG A 299 -11.96 3.09 -3.84
N ILE A 300 -12.77 2.10 -3.49
CA ILE A 300 -12.73 1.46 -2.18
C ILE A 300 -11.97 0.15 -2.30
N THR A 301 -11.04 -0.08 -1.39
CA THR A 301 -10.35 -1.37 -1.24
C THR A 301 -10.50 -1.89 0.18
N VAL A 302 -10.63 -3.21 0.32
CA VAL A 302 -10.69 -3.89 1.61
C VAL A 302 -9.39 -4.68 1.84
N TYR A 303 -8.66 -4.33 2.89
CA TYR A 303 -7.53 -5.10 3.41
C TYR A 303 -8.03 -6.17 4.36
N LEU A 304 -8.07 -7.42 3.92
CA LEU A 304 -8.32 -8.56 4.80
C LEU A 304 -7.01 -8.96 5.48
N SER A 305 -6.95 -8.71 6.79
CA SER A 305 -5.75 -9.03 7.56
C SER A 305 -5.51 -10.53 7.67
N ASN A 306 -4.24 -10.93 7.59
CA ASN A 306 -3.87 -12.33 7.54
C ASN A 306 -3.39 -12.83 8.90
N TYR A 307 -4.35 -13.19 9.77
CA TYR A 307 -4.10 -13.74 11.11
C TYR A 307 -4.38 -15.23 11.20
N GLN A 308 -4.58 -15.90 10.07
CA GLN A 308 -5.17 -17.24 10.03
C GLN A 308 -4.31 -18.31 10.74
N ALA A 309 -3.00 -18.08 10.84
CA ALA A 309 -2.07 -18.99 11.50
C ALA A 309 -2.29 -19.11 13.02
N VAL A 310 -2.94 -18.13 13.65
CA VAL A 310 -3.07 -18.04 15.11
C VAL A 310 -4.52 -17.96 15.60
N LEU A 311 -5.48 -17.78 14.69
CA LEU A 311 -6.87 -17.64 15.06
C LEU A 311 -7.58 -19.01 15.23
N PRO A 312 -8.43 -19.15 16.26
CA PRO A 312 -9.33 -20.29 16.39
C PRO A 312 -10.24 -20.51 15.17
N GLU A 313 -10.62 -21.76 14.92
CA GLU A 313 -11.42 -22.18 13.76
C GLU A 313 -12.70 -21.36 13.55
N ARG A 314 -13.40 -21.01 14.64
CA ARG A 314 -14.62 -20.19 14.57
C ARG A 314 -14.40 -18.85 13.85
N PHE A 315 -13.22 -18.23 14.00
CA PHE A 315 -12.90 -16.98 13.34
C PHE A 315 -12.46 -17.21 11.89
N LEU A 316 -11.76 -18.32 11.61
CA LEU A 316 -11.41 -18.71 10.25
C LEU A 316 -12.64 -18.91 9.38
N ASN A 317 -13.70 -19.54 9.92
CA ASN A 317 -14.96 -19.72 9.20
C ASN A 317 -15.64 -18.37 8.89
N LYS A 318 -15.64 -17.42 9.83
CA LYS A 318 -16.16 -16.07 9.58
C LYS A 318 -15.35 -15.32 8.52
N ILE A 319 -14.02 -15.44 8.54
CA ILE A 319 -13.14 -14.81 7.53
C ILE A 319 -13.45 -15.37 6.13
N LYS A 320 -13.65 -16.68 5.99
CA LYS A 320 -14.05 -17.30 4.72
C LYS A 320 -15.42 -16.81 4.25
N GLU A 321 -16.37 -16.64 5.16
CA GLU A 321 -17.70 -16.12 4.84
C GLU A 321 -17.65 -14.64 4.42
N THR A 322 -16.87 -13.82 5.12
CA THR A 322 -16.59 -12.45 4.73
C THR A 322 -15.96 -12.40 3.33
N GLU A 323 -14.94 -13.21 3.06
CA GLU A 323 -14.31 -13.29 1.73
C GLU A 323 -15.32 -13.68 0.65
N ARG A 324 -16.17 -14.69 0.91
CA ARG A 324 -17.24 -15.10 -0.01
C ARG A 324 -18.16 -13.92 -0.32
N LYS A 325 -18.52 -13.14 0.69
CA LYS A 325 -19.40 -11.98 0.54
C LYS A 325 -18.73 -10.83 -0.23
N LEU A 326 -17.43 -10.60 -0.02
CA LEU A 326 -16.67 -9.63 -0.82
C LEU A 326 -16.61 -10.03 -2.30
N LYS A 327 -16.42 -11.33 -2.61
CA LYS A 327 -16.46 -11.86 -3.98
C LYS A 327 -17.85 -11.71 -4.62
N GLU A 328 -18.90 -12.04 -3.87
CA GLU A 328 -20.30 -11.98 -4.35
C GLU A 328 -20.70 -10.58 -4.82
N TYR A 329 -20.22 -9.54 -4.15
CA TYR A 329 -20.49 -8.13 -4.48
C TYR A 329 -19.42 -7.50 -5.39
N GLU A 330 -18.48 -8.28 -5.91
CA GLU A 330 -17.37 -7.80 -6.74
C GLU A 330 -16.56 -6.67 -6.07
N ILE A 331 -16.40 -6.73 -4.74
CA ILE A 331 -15.68 -5.72 -3.97
C ILE A 331 -14.18 -5.90 -4.19
N ASN A 332 -13.46 -4.80 -4.43
CA ASN A 332 -12.00 -4.83 -4.51
C ASN A 332 -11.41 -5.15 -3.14
N TYR A 333 -10.76 -6.31 -3.00
CA TYR A 333 -10.10 -6.70 -1.77
C TYR A 333 -8.79 -7.44 -2.02
N PHE A 334 -7.95 -7.50 -1.00
CA PHE A 334 -6.75 -8.32 -1.00
C PHE A 334 -6.40 -8.79 0.41
N TYR A 335 -5.69 -9.91 0.48
CA TYR A 335 -5.19 -10.45 1.74
C TYR A 335 -3.83 -9.88 2.10
N GLY A 336 -3.63 -9.60 3.38
CA GLY A 336 -2.32 -9.28 3.91
C GLY A 336 -1.31 -10.39 3.63
N LYS A 337 -0.15 -10.01 3.09
CA LYS A 337 0.94 -10.98 2.79
C LYS A 337 1.82 -11.26 4.01
N LYS A 338 1.86 -10.32 4.96
CA LYS A 338 2.72 -10.40 6.14
C LYS A 338 2.01 -11.17 7.25
N GLN A 339 2.68 -12.20 7.76
CA GLN A 339 2.32 -12.92 9.00
C GLN A 339 2.97 -12.31 10.25
N ASN A 340 3.78 -11.25 10.05
CA ASN A 340 4.58 -10.64 11.09
C ASN A 340 4.35 -9.13 11.11
N TRP A 341 4.31 -8.59 12.33
CA TRP A 341 4.32 -7.17 12.64
C TRP A 341 5.63 -6.75 13.28
N MET A 342 5.83 -5.45 13.40
CA MET A 342 6.84 -4.88 14.27
C MET A 342 6.18 -4.47 15.59
N ASP A 343 6.81 -4.80 16.71
CA ASP A 343 6.33 -4.41 18.02
C ASP A 343 6.76 -2.97 18.35
N PHE A 344 5.77 -2.08 18.40
CA PHE A 344 5.91 -0.70 18.85
C PHE A 344 4.95 -0.40 20.01
N SER A 345 4.69 -1.39 20.87
CA SER A 345 3.80 -1.26 22.04
C SER A 345 4.51 -0.89 23.34
N GLN A 346 5.83 -0.70 23.32
CA GLN A 346 6.62 -0.20 24.45
C GLN A 346 6.35 1.29 24.64
N TYR A 347 6.26 1.76 25.89
CA TYR A 347 6.13 3.18 26.26
C TYR A 347 7.14 3.60 27.34
N ASP A 348 8.19 2.82 27.55
CA ASP A 348 9.28 3.17 28.46
C ASP A 348 10.31 4.03 27.71
N LEU A 349 10.90 4.99 28.42
CA LEU A 349 11.90 5.89 27.86
C LEU A 349 13.09 5.11 27.29
N VAL A 350 13.41 5.36 26.03
CA VAL A 350 14.54 4.79 25.30
C VAL A 350 15.59 5.89 25.14
N ASN A 351 16.81 5.66 25.62
CA ASN A 351 17.90 6.63 25.50
C ASN A 351 18.39 6.71 24.04
N MET A 352 17.79 7.61 23.25
CA MET A 352 18.09 7.84 21.81
C MET A 352 18.10 9.32 21.42
N ASP A 353 18.28 10.24 22.37
CA ASP A 353 18.16 11.68 22.15
C ASP A 353 19.07 12.19 21.02
N SER A 354 20.31 11.69 20.95
CA SER A 354 21.28 12.04 19.90
C SER A 354 20.92 11.48 18.52
N GLU A 355 20.03 10.48 18.45
CA GLU A 355 19.66 9.75 17.24
C GLU A 355 18.22 10.05 16.80
N LEU A 356 17.46 10.84 17.58
CA LEU A 356 16.01 10.99 17.45
C LEU A 356 15.58 11.49 16.06
N LYS A 357 16.34 12.42 15.48
CA LYS A 357 16.10 12.94 14.13
C LYS A 357 16.22 11.85 13.07
N GLN A 358 17.31 11.08 13.12
CA GLN A 358 17.53 9.98 12.18
C GLN A 358 16.46 8.89 12.33
N VAL A 359 16.13 8.53 13.57
CA VAL A 359 15.06 7.58 13.89
C VAL A 359 13.72 8.04 13.28
N PHE A 360 13.38 9.32 13.41
CA PHE A 360 12.15 9.87 12.87
C PHE A 360 12.13 9.86 11.34
N GLU A 361 13.20 10.35 10.70
CA GLU A 361 13.34 10.42 9.24
C GLU A 361 13.29 9.03 8.57
N GLU A 362 13.84 8.00 9.19
CA GLU A 362 13.85 6.62 8.65
C GLU A 362 12.62 5.79 9.04
N CYS A 363 11.73 6.31 9.90
CA CYS A 363 10.57 5.56 10.40
C CYS A 363 9.33 5.74 9.53
N PHE A 364 8.95 4.73 8.75
CA PHE A 364 7.77 4.80 7.86
C PHE A 364 6.44 5.22 8.56
N LEU A 365 6.33 5.06 9.89
CA LEU A 365 5.15 5.48 10.65
C LEU A 365 4.94 7.00 10.72
N HIS A 366 5.98 7.83 10.48
CA HIS A 366 5.85 9.29 10.48
C HIS A 366 4.92 9.83 9.35
N ASN A 367 4.60 8.97 8.38
CA ASN A 367 3.63 9.23 7.32
C ASN A 367 2.26 8.54 7.54
N CYS A 368 2.12 7.77 8.61
CA CYS A 368 0.91 7.01 8.95
C CYS A 368 0.08 7.78 9.98
N ASN A 369 -0.35 8.99 9.62
CA ASN A 369 -1.11 9.89 10.50
C ASN A 369 -2.41 9.24 11.00
N ARG A 370 -2.82 9.53 12.24
CA ARG A 370 -4.09 9.07 12.81
C ARG A 370 -5.00 10.25 13.09
N LEU A 371 -6.27 10.12 12.77
CA LEU A 371 -7.30 11.11 13.05
C LEU A 371 -8.43 10.45 13.87
N GLN A 372 -8.82 11.08 14.97
CA GLN A 372 -9.98 10.68 15.76
C GLN A 372 -10.51 11.86 16.57
N ASP A 373 -11.82 12.11 16.49
CA ASP A 373 -12.53 13.15 17.24
C ASP A 373 -11.90 14.55 17.13
N GLY A 374 -11.45 14.93 15.93
CA GLY A 374 -10.85 16.24 15.67
C GLY A 374 -9.35 16.35 16.00
N THR A 375 -8.72 15.36 16.63
CA THR A 375 -7.28 15.38 16.90
C THR A 375 -6.51 14.59 15.83
N LEU A 376 -5.57 15.25 15.15
CA LEU A 376 -4.63 14.62 14.23
C LEU A 376 -3.30 14.34 14.93
N TYR A 377 -2.89 13.08 14.90
CA TYR A 377 -1.66 12.54 15.45
C TYR A 377 -0.66 12.23 14.32
N VAL A 378 0.63 12.30 14.63
CA VAL A 378 1.71 12.04 13.67
C VAL A 378 1.77 10.56 13.27
N CYS A 379 1.57 9.65 14.23
CA CYS A 379 1.63 8.21 13.99
C CYS A 379 0.71 7.40 14.92
N ALA A 380 0.53 6.12 14.60
CA ALA A 380 -0.26 5.18 15.41
C ALA A 380 0.28 5.00 16.83
N HIS A 381 1.61 5.04 17.02
CA HIS A 381 2.24 4.90 18.34
C HIS A 381 1.90 6.09 19.26
N GLN A 382 2.05 7.32 18.76
CA GLN A 382 1.68 8.54 19.49
C GLN A 382 0.19 8.54 19.84
N TYR A 383 -0.66 8.23 18.85
CA TYR A 383 -2.11 8.08 19.04
C TYR A 383 -2.43 7.12 20.19
N ALA A 384 -1.92 5.88 20.12
CA ALA A 384 -2.19 4.87 21.12
C ALA A 384 -1.62 5.26 22.49
N GLY A 385 -0.42 5.81 22.56
CA GLY A 385 0.23 6.20 23.83
C GLY A 385 -0.54 7.27 24.59
N ILE A 386 -1.04 8.30 23.90
CA ILE A 386 -1.87 9.34 24.50
C ILE A 386 -3.21 8.75 24.97
N LYS A 387 -3.90 7.95 24.13
CA LYS A 387 -5.19 7.33 24.51
C LYS A 387 -5.07 6.34 25.67
N LEU A 388 -3.93 5.67 25.80
CA LEU A 388 -3.61 4.79 26.93
C LEU A 388 -3.14 5.54 28.19
N ARG A 389 -2.99 6.87 28.13
CA ARG A 389 -2.41 7.70 29.21
C ARG A 389 -0.98 7.27 29.58
N LYS A 390 -0.23 6.79 28.58
CA LYS A 390 1.18 6.39 28.68
C LYS A 390 2.13 7.46 28.17
N LEU A 391 1.65 8.31 27.29
CA LEU A 391 2.36 9.51 26.83
C LEU A 391 1.55 10.74 27.26
N GLU A 392 2.26 11.80 27.62
CA GLU A 392 1.63 13.09 27.83
C GLU A 392 1.16 13.67 26.49
N GLU A 393 0.09 14.44 26.54
CA GLU A 393 -0.37 15.21 25.38
C GLU A 393 0.59 16.38 25.18
N SER A 394 1.55 16.20 24.27
CA SER A 394 2.46 17.27 23.85
C SER A 394 1.76 18.20 22.85
N GLY A 395 2.34 19.38 22.63
CA GLY A 395 1.93 20.30 21.56
C GLY A 395 2.18 19.76 20.13
N GLU A 396 2.48 18.47 19.98
CA GLU A 396 2.83 17.78 18.74
C GLU A 396 1.64 16.99 18.19
N THR A 397 0.43 17.50 18.42
CA THR A 397 -0.83 17.06 17.82
C THR A 397 -1.58 18.28 17.29
N ILE A 398 -2.53 18.06 16.37
CA ILE A 398 -3.31 19.16 15.79
C ILE A 398 -4.80 18.95 16.08
N GLU A 399 -5.37 19.86 16.86
CA GLU A 399 -6.82 20.01 17.03
C GLU A 399 -7.43 20.72 15.81
N ILE A 400 -7.86 19.94 14.81
CA ILE A 400 -8.14 20.43 13.45
C ILE A 400 -9.28 21.46 13.39
N HIS A 401 -10.22 21.39 14.35
CA HIS A 401 -11.40 22.27 14.39
C HIS A 401 -11.11 23.63 15.02
N ASN A 402 -9.94 23.83 15.63
CA ASN A 402 -9.51 25.12 16.17
C ASN A 402 -9.03 26.09 15.08
N TYR A 403 -8.90 25.62 13.85
CA TYR A 403 -8.32 26.37 12.73
C TYR A 403 -9.31 26.53 11.58
N THR A 404 -9.19 27.60 10.82
CA THR A 404 -9.75 27.69 9.45
C THR A 404 -9.05 26.70 8.51
N GLU A 405 -9.55 26.47 7.30
CA GLU A 405 -8.87 25.58 6.34
C GLU A 405 -7.48 26.11 5.95
N GLN A 406 -7.33 27.42 5.78
CA GLN A 406 -6.05 28.05 5.44
C GLN A 406 -5.03 27.99 6.58
N GLU A 407 -5.50 28.11 7.84
CA GLU A 407 -4.62 27.93 9.00
C GLU A 407 -4.25 26.46 9.18
N LEU A 408 -5.22 25.55 8.99
CA LEU A 408 -4.97 24.11 9.06
C LEU A 408 -3.96 23.67 8.00
N GLU A 409 -4.06 24.19 6.78
CA GLU A 409 -3.08 23.97 5.71
C GLU A 409 -1.64 24.24 6.20
N LYS A 410 -1.40 25.39 6.83
CA LYS A 410 -0.09 25.74 7.41
C LYS A 410 0.31 24.79 8.54
N LYS A 411 -0.63 24.40 9.41
CA LYS A 411 -0.36 23.44 10.48
C LYS A 411 0.03 22.06 9.96
N LEU A 412 -0.60 21.61 8.87
CA LEU A 412 -0.24 20.34 8.23
C LEU A 412 1.16 20.40 7.59
N GLU A 413 1.54 21.54 7.03
CA GLU A 413 2.90 21.76 6.50
C GLU A 413 3.95 21.82 7.61
N GLU A 414 3.67 22.56 8.68
CA GLU A 414 4.52 22.62 9.89
C GLU A 414 4.75 21.21 10.44
N MET A 415 3.68 20.42 10.65
CA MET A 415 3.77 19.04 11.14
C MET A 415 4.65 18.15 10.25
N LYS A 416 4.59 18.32 8.93
CA LYS A 416 5.40 17.55 7.98
C LYS A 416 6.85 18.03 7.87
N SER A 417 7.17 19.19 8.45
CA SER A 417 8.54 19.71 8.57
C SER A 417 9.22 19.36 9.90
N TRP A 418 8.51 18.73 10.84
CA TRP A 418 9.10 18.31 12.12
C TRP A 418 10.22 17.29 11.89
N GLU A 419 11.31 17.46 12.63
CA GLU A 419 12.47 16.57 12.55
C GLU A 419 12.39 15.43 13.58
N ALA A 420 11.52 15.56 14.59
CA ALA A 420 11.25 14.56 15.61
C ALA A 420 9.93 14.90 16.34
N ILE A 421 9.42 13.94 17.12
CA ILE A 421 8.37 14.15 18.12
C ILE A 421 8.75 13.44 19.42
N ASP A 422 8.27 13.92 20.57
CA ASP A 422 8.59 13.35 21.88
C ASP A 422 8.14 11.88 22.02
N ALA A 423 7.07 11.48 21.33
CA ALA A 423 6.62 10.09 21.31
C ALA A 423 7.71 9.12 20.79
N CYS A 424 8.66 9.59 19.96
CA CYS A 424 9.75 8.75 19.47
C CYS A 424 10.73 8.32 20.58
N ARG A 425 10.82 9.09 21.68
CA ARG A 425 11.65 8.74 22.85
C ARG A 425 11.12 7.52 23.60
N TYR A 426 9.88 7.14 23.34
CA TYR A 426 9.21 6.02 24.00
C TYR A 426 8.95 4.85 23.04
N CYS A 427 9.50 4.90 21.83
CA CYS A 427 9.27 3.91 20.78
C CYS A 427 10.58 3.23 20.36
N THR A 428 10.49 1.96 19.99
CA THR A 428 11.64 1.16 19.52
C THR A 428 11.76 1.09 18.00
N MET A 429 10.82 1.67 17.25
CA MET A 429 10.91 1.76 15.78
C MET A 429 11.98 2.77 15.35
N PRO A 430 12.57 2.61 14.14
CA PRO A 430 12.45 1.46 13.26
C PRO A 430 13.44 0.33 13.59
N TYR A 431 14.48 0.58 14.40
CA TYR A 431 15.64 -0.31 14.51
C TYR A 431 15.57 -1.38 15.62
N LYS A 432 14.94 -1.08 16.75
CA LYS A 432 14.93 -1.95 17.96
C LYS A 432 13.62 -2.72 18.13
N ALA A 433 12.60 -2.41 17.33
CA ALA A 433 11.32 -3.09 17.36
C ALA A 433 11.47 -4.55 16.94
N LYS A 434 10.91 -5.46 17.75
CA LYS A 434 10.97 -6.89 17.49
C LYS A 434 9.93 -7.28 16.45
N THR A 435 10.26 -8.25 15.61
CA THR A 435 9.26 -8.91 14.78
C THR A 435 8.38 -9.82 15.66
N VAL A 436 7.06 -9.69 15.53
CA VAL A 436 6.06 -10.44 16.31
C VAL A 436 5.00 -11.02 15.38
N ILE A 437 4.34 -12.11 15.81
CA ILE A 437 3.32 -12.77 14.99
C ILE A 437 2.08 -11.87 14.92
N SER A 438 1.59 -11.61 13.70
CA SER A 438 0.40 -10.80 13.50
C SER A 438 -0.85 -11.51 14.02
N GLY A 439 -1.66 -10.81 14.81
CA GLY A 439 -2.92 -11.35 15.30
C GLY A 439 -2.80 -12.37 16.44
N GLU A 440 -1.63 -12.54 17.07
CA GLU A 440 -1.52 -13.30 18.33
C GLU A 440 -2.49 -12.71 19.36
N GLN A 441 -3.33 -13.53 19.99
CA GLN A 441 -4.38 -13.07 20.92
C GLN A 441 -3.84 -12.99 22.37
N LEU A 442 -4.40 -12.07 23.16
CA LEU A 442 -4.19 -11.94 24.62
C LEU A 442 -4.66 -13.14 25.44
#